data_AF-A0A7Z9VPL8-F1
#
_entry.id   AF-A0A7Z9VPL8-F1
#
_cell.length_a   1.000
_cell.length_b   1.000
_cell.length_c   1.000
_cell.angle_alpha   90.00
_cell.angle_beta   90.00
_cell.angle_gamma   90.00
#
_symmetry.space_group_name_H-M   'P 1'
#
loop_
_entity.id
_entity.type
_entity.pdbx_description
1 polymer ?
#
loop_
_entity_poly.entity_id
_entity_poly.type
_entity_poly.pdbx_seq_one_letter_code
_entity_poly.pdbx_strand_id
1 'polypeptide(L)'
;ESLMMSMCHNGKIQTMKAHYINDAKDLRIIRPLVYVRERQLVDFAKNTDLPVIADSCPACFSMPTEREHFKQWLLAEEKRTPNLYKNLLSAMKPMLDETKGMLDD
;
A
#
# COMPACT_ATOMS: atom_id res chain seq x y z
N GLU A 1 -0.13 3.97 -3.52
CA GLU A 1 0.80 5.07 -3.19
C GLU A 1 2.25 4.64 -3.32
N SER A 2 2.75 3.72 -2.48
CA SER A 2 4.19 3.37 -2.41
C SER A 2 4.82 3.00 -3.76
N LEU A 3 4.11 2.27 -4.63
CA LEU A 3 4.56 1.98 -5.99
C LEU A 3 4.81 3.27 -6.80
N MET A 4 3.84 4.20 -6.79
CA MET A 4 3.95 5.46 -7.53
C MET A 4 5.10 6.32 -6.98
N MET A 5 5.20 6.40 -5.65
CA MET A 5 6.32 7.08 -5.01
C MET A 5 7.67 6.48 -5.44
N SER A 6 7.81 5.16 -5.43
CA SER A 6 9.04 4.48 -5.85
C SER A 6 9.39 4.74 -7.32
N MET A 7 8.40 4.75 -8.21
CA MET A 7 8.64 5.01 -9.63
C MET A 7 9.01 6.48 -9.89
N CYS A 8 8.31 7.42 -9.25
CA CYS A 8 8.50 8.85 -9.50
C CYS A 8 9.69 9.47 -8.77
N HIS A 9 10.06 8.95 -7.59
CA HIS A 9 11.15 9.51 -6.78
C HIS A 9 12.42 8.67 -6.79
N ASN A 10 12.30 7.34 -6.82
CA ASN A 10 13.45 6.44 -6.71
C ASN A 10 13.84 5.81 -8.04
N GLY A 11 13.06 6.01 -9.11
CA GLY A 11 13.28 5.37 -10.42
C GLY A 11 13.19 3.85 -10.37
N LYS A 12 12.53 3.28 -9.35
CA LYS A 12 12.43 1.84 -9.12
C LYS A 12 10.99 1.39 -9.20
N ILE A 13 10.76 0.23 -9.81
CA ILE A 13 9.44 -0.41 -9.80
C ILE A 13 9.39 -1.37 -8.61
N GLN A 14 9.15 -0.81 -7.42
CA GLN A 14 9.10 -1.53 -6.16
C GLN A 14 7.89 -1.11 -5.34
N THR A 15 7.38 -2.04 -4.53
CA THR A 15 6.27 -1.81 -3.61
C THR A 15 6.48 -2.61 -2.32
N MET A 16 5.61 -2.39 -1.33
CA MET A 16 5.60 -3.15 -0.09
C MET A 16 5.18 -4.62 -0.38
N LYS A 17 6.05 -5.58 -0.04
CA LYS A 17 5.77 -7.03 -0.16
C LYS A 17 4.55 -7.45 0.68
N ALA A 18 3.83 -8.48 0.28
CA ALA A 18 2.71 -9.02 1.07
C ALA A 18 3.18 -9.62 2.40
N HIS A 19 4.37 -10.22 2.40
CA HIS A 19 5.06 -10.71 3.59
C HIS A 19 6.56 -10.74 3.35
N TYR A 20 7.34 -10.73 4.43
CA TYR A 20 8.79 -10.93 4.38
C TYR A 20 9.31 -11.35 5.76
N ILE A 21 10.48 -11.96 5.81
CA ILE A 21 11.22 -12.20 7.05
C ILE A 21 12.15 -11.01 7.31
N ASN A 22 12.26 -10.55 8.55
CA ASN A 22 13.19 -9.48 8.91
C ASN A 22 14.66 -9.92 8.76
N ASP A 23 15.58 -8.96 8.77
CA ASP A 23 17.00 -9.24 8.54
C ASP A 23 17.60 -10.19 9.59
N ALA A 24 17.10 -10.16 10.83
CA ALA A 24 17.51 -11.04 11.92
C ALA A 24 16.95 -12.48 11.81
N LYS A 25 16.07 -12.74 10.84
CA LYS A 25 15.47 -14.04 10.54
C LYS A 25 14.66 -14.67 11.69
N ASP A 26 14.21 -13.88 12.65
CA ASP A 26 13.44 -14.32 13.82
C ASP A 26 11.95 -13.96 13.72
N LEU A 27 11.58 -13.00 12.86
CA LEU A 27 10.21 -12.53 12.72
C LEU A 27 9.75 -12.49 11.26
N ARG A 28 8.56 -13.05 11.01
CA ARG A 28 7.85 -12.93 9.73
C ARG A 28 6.81 -11.82 9.82
N ILE A 29 6.99 -10.78 9.03
CA ILE A 29 6.02 -9.68 8.88
C ILE A 29 5.01 -10.09 7.80
N ILE A 30 3.71 -9.99 8.12
CA ILE A 30 2.62 -10.21 7.18
C ILE A 30 1.76 -8.96 7.03
N ARG A 31 1.21 -8.73 5.83
CA ARG A 31 0.26 -7.65 5.53
C ARG A 31 -1.07 -8.27 5.06
N PRO A 32 -1.95 -8.70 5.97
CA PRO A 32 -3.17 -9.45 5.61
C PRO A 32 -4.11 -8.66 4.69
N LEU A 33 -4.10 -7.33 4.80
CA LEU A 33 -4.98 -6.43 4.07
C LEU A 33 -4.35 -5.85 2.79
N VAL A 34 -3.25 -6.44 2.29
CA VAL A 34 -2.53 -5.93 1.11
C VAL A 34 -3.40 -5.83 -0.16
N TYR A 35 -4.43 -6.68 -0.27
CA TYR A 35 -5.36 -6.70 -1.39
C TYR A 35 -6.62 -5.86 -1.17
N VAL A 36 -6.81 -5.32 0.04
CA VAL A 36 -8.02 -4.60 0.44
C VAL A 36 -7.86 -3.12 0.09
N ARG A 37 -8.90 -2.53 -0.51
CA ARG A 37 -8.94 -1.09 -0.81
C ARG A 37 -9.27 -0.32 0.47
N GLU A 38 -8.68 0.85 0.64
CA GLU A 38 -8.94 1.72 1.81
C GLU A 38 -10.42 2.03 1.98
N ARG A 39 -11.15 2.31 0.89
CA ARG A 39 -12.60 2.51 0.91
C ARG A 39 -13.35 1.34 1.57
N GLN A 40 -12.93 0.11 1.31
CA GLN A 40 -13.58 -1.08 1.90
C GLN A 40 -13.35 -1.15 3.40
N LEU A 41 -12.19 -0.73 3.90
CA LEU A 41 -11.93 -0.64 5.35
C LEU A 41 -12.77 0.44 6.01
N VAL A 42 -12.90 1.59 5.37
CA VAL A 42 -13.76 2.68 5.85
C VAL A 42 -15.23 2.24 5.91
N ASP A 43 -15.72 1.60 4.85
CA ASP A 43 -17.09 1.10 4.79
C ASP A 43 -17.33 0.02 5.85
N PHE A 44 -16.37 -0.90 6.04
CA PHE A 44 -16.45 -1.93 7.08
C PHE A 44 -16.47 -1.35 8.50
N ALA A 45 -15.60 -0.37 8.79
CA ALA A 45 -15.55 0.27 10.09
C ALA A 45 -16.86 1.00 10.42
N LYS A 46 -17.45 1.69 9.44
CA LYS A 46 -18.77 2.34 9.58
C LYS A 46 -19.89 1.33 9.82
N ASN A 47 -19.93 0.26 9.05
CA ASN A 47 -21.00 -0.74 9.13
C ASN A 47 -20.96 -1.58 10.41
N THR A 48 -19.79 -1.66 11.06
CA THR A 48 -19.56 -2.48 12.27
C THR A 48 -19.43 -1.61 13.53
N ASP A 49 -19.67 -0.30 13.42
CA ASP A 49 -19.53 0.67 14.51
C ASP A 49 -18.18 0.57 15.25
N LEU A 50 -17.08 0.37 14.50
CA LEU A 50 -15.75 0.29 15.08
C LEU A 50 -15.26 1.68 15.53
N PRO A 51 -14.61 1.79 16.70
CA PRO A 51 -14.00 3.06 17.12
C PRO A 51 -12.79 3.36 16.23
N VAL A 52 -12.91 4.37 15.36
CA VAL A 52 -11.82 4.85 14.49
C VAL A 52 -11.17 6.07 15.14
N ILE A 53 -9.88 5.95 15.44
CA ILE A 53 -9.07 7.07 15.93
C ILE A 53 -8.55 7.82 14.70
N ALA A 54 -8.93 9.09 14.55
CA ALA A 54 -8.64 9.86 13.34
C ALA A 54 -7.14 10.16 13.15
N ASP A 55 -6.40 10.45 14.23
CA ASP A 55 -4.98 10.78 14.13
C ASP A 55 -4.27 10.58 15.48
N SER A 56 -3.38 9.58 15.55
CA SER A 56 -2.49 9.35 16.71
C SER A 56 -1.05 9.76 16.43
N CYS A 57 -0.73 10.21 15.21
CA CYS A 57 0.63 10.38 14.75
C CYS A 57 1.03 11.88 14.70
N PRO A 58 2.01 12.32 15.51
CA PRO A 58 2.50 13.70 15.50
C PRO A 58 3.06 14.15 14.13
N ALA A 59 3.53 13.20 13.32
CA ALA A 59 4.08 13.47 11.98
C ALA A 59 3.02 13.72 10.90
N CYS A 60 1.73 13.48 11.18
CA CYS A 60 0.63 13.82 10.27
C CYS A 60 0.34 15.34 10.21
N PHE A 61 0.82 16.12 11.18
CA PHE A 61 0.51 17.56 11.29
C PHE A 61 1.52 18.48 10.58
N SER A 62 2.66 17.96 10.12
CA SER A 62 3.69 18.74 9.43
C SER A 62 3.64 18.51 7.91
N MET A 63 2.95 19.41 7.19
CA MET A 63 2.81 19.47 5.72
C MET A 63 2.09 18.28 5.05
N PRO A 64 1.39 18.50 3.91
CA PRO A 64 0.87 17.40 3.11
C PRO A 64 2.04 16.53 2.65
N THR A 65 2.09 15.31 3.17
CA THR A 65 3.15 14.36 2.81
C THR A 65 3.02 13.97 1.34
N GLU A 66 4.13 13.63 0.67
CA GLU A 66 4.14 13.06 -0.69
C GLU A 66 3.15 11.90 -0.86
N ARG A 67 2.90 11.18 0.23
CA ARG A 67 1.91 10.11 0.29
C ARG A 67 0.50 10.62 0.02
N GLU A 68 0.12 11.73 0.64
CA GLU A 68 -1.19 12.37 0.44
C GLU A 68 -1.32 12.90 -1.00
N HIS A 69 -0.25 13.47 -1.57
CA HIS A 69 -0.26 13.90 -2.98
C HIS A 69 -0.61 12.74 -3.92
N PHE A 70 0.12 11.61 -3.83
CA PHE A 70 -0.17 10.44 -4.68
C PHE A 70 -1.53 9.81 -4.39
N LYS A 71 -2.02 9.89 -3.16
CA LYS A 71 -3.36 9.44 -2.80
C LYS A 71 -4.42 10.23 -3.57
N GLN A 72 -4.35 11.56 -3.52
CA GLN A 72 -5.28 12.43 -4.25
C GLN A 72 -5.16 12.26 -5.76
N TRP A 73 -3.93 12.11 -6.28
CA TRP A 73 -3.70 11.86 -7.70
C TRP A 73 -4.36 10.55 -8.17
N LEU A 74 -4.18 9.45 -7.43
CA LEU A 74 -4.80 8.16 -7.74
C LEU A 74 -6.35 8.23 -7.68
N LEU A 75 -6.90 8.99 -6.73
CA LEU A 75 -8.35 9.20 -6.63
C LEU A 75 -8.90 10.00 -7.82
N ALA A 76 -8.17 11.02 -8.28
CA ALA A 76 -8.54 11.77 -9.47
C ALA A 76 -8.51 10.89 -10.73
N GLU A 77 -7.48 10.03 -10.85
CA GLU A 77 -7.33 9.15 -12.00
C GLU A 77 -8.33 7.99 -11.99
N GLU A 78 -8.74 7.47 -10.83
CA GLU A 78 -9.81 6.45 -10.72
C GLU A 78 -11.13 6.94 -11.33
N LYS A 79 -11.46 8.23 -11.17
CA LYS A 79 -12.66 8.83 -11.77
C LYS A 79 -12.62 8.83 -13.29
N ARG A 80 -11.43 8.91 -13.88
CA ARG A 80 -11.23 8.89 -15.35
C ARG A 80 -11.12 7.47 -15.89
N THR A 81 -10.52 6.58 -15.11
CA THR A 81 -10.20 5.21 -15.49
C THR A 81 -10.81 4.23 -14.47
N PRO A 82 -12.07 3.77 -14.66
CA PRO A 82 -12.77 2.96 -13.66
C PRO A 82 -12.09 1.63 -13.29
N ASN A 83 -11.25 1.08 -14.17
CA ASN A 83 -10.50 -0.15 -13.94
C ASN A 83 -9.07 0.09 -13.41
N LEU A 84 -8.70 1.32 -13.07
CA LEU A 84 -7.35 1.71 -12.65
C LEU A 84 -6.79 0.79 -11.57
N TYR A 85 -7.49 0.62 -10.45
CA TYR A 85 -6.99 -0.17 -9.33
C TYR A 85 -6.91 -1.67 -9.63
N LYS A 86 -7.78 -2.20 -10.51
CA LYS A 86 -7.67 -3.60 -10.96
C LYS A 86 -6.42 -3.80 -11.81
N ASN A 87 -6.15 -2.87 -12.71
CA ASN A 87 -4.96 -2.90 -13.58
C ASN A 87 -3.68 -2.73 -12.76
N LEU A 88 -3.66 -1.76 -11.83
CA LEU A 88 -2.54 -1.55 -10.91
C LEU A 88 -2.29 -2.80 -10.05
N LEU A 89 -3.33 -3.42 -9.51
CA LEU A 89 -3.18 -4.65 -8.74
C LEU A 89 -2.57 -5.77 -9.59
N SER A 90 -3.07 -5.98 -10.81
CA SER A 90 -2.53 -6.99 -11.72
C SER A 90 -1.06 -6.73 -12.05
N ALA A 91 -0.67 -5.47 -12.26
CA ALA A 91 0.73 -5.09 -12.48
C ALA A 91 1.61 -5.27 -11.22
N MET A 92 1.03 -5.10 -10.03
CA MET A 92 1.72 -5.24 -8.75
C MET A 92 1.91 -6.69 -8.30
N LYS A 93 1.01 -7.61 -8.67
CA LYS A 93 1.02 -9.01 -8.21
C LYS A 93 2.42 -9.67 -8.24
N PRO A 94 3.21 -9.57 -9.32
CA PRO A 94 4.55 -10.18 -9.36
C PRO A 94 5.54 -9.63 -8.32
N MET A 95 5.29 -8.43 -7.78
CA MET A 95 6.14 -7.75 -6.80
C MET A 95 5.64 -7.93 -5.36
N LEU A 96 4.43 -8.47 -5.17
CA LEU A 96 3.85 -8.67 -3.85
C LEU A 96 4.36 -9.94 -3.19
N ASP A 97 4.58 -11.00 -3.96
CA ASP A 97 5.17 -12.22 -3.46
C ASP A 97 6.68 -12.05 -3.25
N GLU A 98 7.22 -12.70 -2.22
CA GLU A 98 8.65 -12.99 -2.21
C GLU A 98 8.93 -13.87 -3.43
N THR A 99 9.42 -13.27 -4.51
CA THR A 99 10.07 -14.03 -5.57
C THR A 99 11.13 -14.89 -4.88
N LYS A 100 10.96 -16.21 -4.96
CA LYS A 100 11.94 -17.23 -4.57
C LYS A 100 13.31 -16.89 -5.17
N GLY A 101 14.07 -16.06 -4.48
CA GLY A 101 15.43 -15.66 -4.85
C GLY A 101 16.40 -15.77 -3.67
N MET A 102 15.98 -16.47 -2.61
CA MET A 102 16.80 -16.75 -1.42
C MET A 102 16.67 -18.22 -0.99
N LEU A 103 16.50 -19.13 -1.97
CA LEU A 103 16.61 -20.58 -1.75
C LEU A 103 17.73 -21.22 -2.59
N ASP A 104 18.52 -20.42 -3.31
CA ASP A 104 19.74 -20.86 -3.98
C ASP A 104 20.93 -20.16 -3.31
N ASP A 105 21.32 -20.66 -2.15
CA ASP A 105 22.68 -20.60 -1.56
C ASP A 105 22.86 -21.79 -0.63
#